data_AF-A0A9E7I875-F1
#
_entry.id   AF-A0A9E7I875-F1
#
_cell.length_a   1.000
_cell.length_b   1.000
_cell.length_c   1.000
_cell.angle_alpha   90.00
_cell.angle_beta   90.00
_cell.angle_gamma   90.00
#
_symmetry.space_group_name_H-M   'P 1'
#
loop_
_entity.id
_entity.type
_entity.pdbx_description
1 polymer ?
#
loop_
_entity_poly.entity_id
_entity_poly.type
_entity_poly.pdbx_seq_one_letter_code
_entity_poly.pdbx_strand_id
1 'polypeptide(L)'
;MQGNRSMVSEQGPGGVQSRRERKIALQQDVDKLRKKLRHEENVHRVLARAFTRPLGVLPRLPPYLPSHTLKLLAEVAVLEEEVVRLEEQVVNFLQGLYQEAIYGSSSEQNRFPSPK
;
A
#
# COMPACT_ATOMS: atom_id res chain seq x y z
N MET A 1 -63.51 22.30 -46.04
CA MET A 1 -62.68 22.50 -44.83
C MET A 1 -61.36 21.78 -45.05
N GLN A 2 -60.26 22.55 -45.16
CA GLN A 2 -58.89 22.14 -44.86
C GLN A 2 -58.91 21.46 -43.48
N GLY A 3 -58.24 20.34 -43.21
CA GLY A 3 -56.92 19.92 -43.65
C GLY A 3 -56.12 19.75 -42.37
N ASN A 4 -55.60 18.55 -42.08
CA ASN A 4 -54.57 18.39 -41.07
C ASN A 4 -53.66 17.22 -41.47
N ARG A 5 -52.51 17.59 -42.06
CA ARG A 5 -51.36 16.71 -42.27
C ARG A 5 -50.70 16.50 -40.91
N SER A 6 -50.79 15.28 -40.40
CA SER A 6 -50.00 14.82 -39.27
C SER A 6 -48.51 14.98 -39.58
N MET A 7 -47.79 15.73 -38.76
CA MET A 7 -46.33 15.77 -38.79
C MET A 7 -45.81 14.38 -38.44
N VAL A 8 -45.42 13.62 -39.46
CA VAL A 8 -44.50 12.51 -39.31
C VAL A 8 -43.15 13.13 -38.98
N SER A 9 -42.69 12.95 -37.75
CA SER A 9 -41.33 13.22 -37.35
C SER A 9 -40.41 12.25 -38.10
N GLU A 10 -39.89 12.68 -39.25
CA GLU A 10 -38.82 11.98 -39.96
C GLU A 10 -37.56 11.96 -39.07
N GLN A 11 -37.37 10.86 -38.35
CA GLN A 11 -36.05 10.49 -37.85
C GLN A 11 -35.23 10.01 -39.05
N GLY A 12 -34.50 10.94 -39.67
CA GLY A 12 -33.57 10.63 -40.74
C GLY A 12 -32.42 9.70 -40.28
N PRO A 13 -31.76 8.99 -41.23
CA PRO A 13 -30.72 7.99 -40.96
C PRO A 13 -29.54 8.50 -40.12
N GLY A 14 -29.27 9.81 -40.09
CA GLY A 14 -28.19 10.41 -39.29
C GLY A 14 -28.33 10.25 -37.78
N GLY A 15 -29.56 10.17 -37.24
CA GLY A 15 -29.78 10.00 -35.80
C GLY A 15 -29.42 8.60 -35.29
N VAL A 16 -29.61 7.58 -36.14
CA VAL A 16 -29.28 6.18 -35.82
C VAL A 16 -27.77 5.95 -35.90
N GLN A 17 -27.11 6.56 -36.88
CA GLN A 17 -25.66 6.51 -37.06
C GLN A 17 -24.93 7.15 -35.88
N SER A 18 -25.36 8.33 -35.44
CA SER A 18 -24.82 9.02 -34.26
C SER A 18 -24.96 8.19 -32.96
N ARG A 19 -26.10 7.51 -32.77
CA ARG A 19 -26.29 6.61 -31.61
C ARG A 19 -25.35 5.41 -31.66
N ARG A 20 -25.10 4.84 -32.86
CA ARG A 20 -24.19 3.71 -33.04
C ARG A 20 -22.75 4.11 -32.76
N GLU A 21 -22.31 5.25 -33.28
CA GLU A 21 -20.97 5.80 -33.03
C GLU A 21 -20.76 6.10 -31.54
N ARG A 22 -21.74 6.72 -30.88
CA ARG A 22 -21.69 6.96 -29.43
C ARG A 22 -21.61 5.65 -28.65
N LYS A 23 -22.35 4.61 -29.03
CA LYS A 23 -22.27 3.29 -28.39
C LYS A 23 -20.88 2.68 -28.54
N ILE A 24 -20.26 2.79 -29.71
CA ILE A 24 -18.90 2.29 -29.96
C ILE A 24 -17.89 3.06 -29.11
N ALA A 25 -17.96 4.39 -29.08
CA ALA A 25 -17.06 5.22 -28.27
C ALA A 25 -17.17 4.88 -26.78
N LEU A 26 -18.38 4.74 -26.25
CA LEU A 26 -18.60 4.33 -24.86
C LEU A 26 -18.04 2.94 -24.57
N GLN A 27 -18.17 1.99 -25.49
CA GLN A 27 -17.61 0.66 -25.32
C GLN A 27 -16.06 0.71 -25.26
N GLN A 28 -15.44 1.51 -26.11
CA GLN A 28 -13.98 1.73 -26.08
C GLN A 28 -13.53 2.38 -24.77
N ASP A 29 -14.28 3.36 -24.27
CA ASP A 29 -13.99 4.01 -23.00
C ASP A 29 -14.12 3.05 -21.82
N VAL A 30 -15.16 2.19 -21.80
CA VAL A 30 -15.31 1.14 -20.79
C VAL A 30 -14.11 0.18 -20.81
N ASP A 31 -13.64 -0.22 -21.99
CA ASP A 31 -12.48 -1.10 -22.10
C ASP A 31 -11.19 -0.43 -21.62
N LYS A 32 -11.03 0.87 -21.90
CA LYS A 32 -9.92 1.69 -21.40
C LYS A 32 -9.97 1.84 -19.88
N LEU A 33 -11.16 2.10 -19.32
CA LEU A 33 -11.36 2.20 -17.88
C LEU A 33 -11.08 0.88 -17.18
N ARG A 34 -11.54 -0.25 -17.73
CA ARG A 34 -11.23 -1.59 -17.21
C ARG A 34 -9.73 -1.89 -17.20
N LYS A 35 -8.99 -1.45 -18.22
CA LYS A 35 -7.52 -1.58 -18.25
C LYS A 35 -6.86 -0.76 -17.13
N LYS A 36 -7.30 0.47 -16.92
CA LYS A 36 -6.80 1.35 -15.84
C LYS A 36 -7.12 0.78 -14.45
N LEU A 37 -8.35 0.30 -14.26
CA LEU A 37 -8.77 -0.28 -12.99
C LEU A 37 -7.89 -1.48 -12.60
N ARG A 38 -7.63 -2.41 -13.52
CA ARG A 38 -6.74 -3.54 -13.27
C ARG A 38 -5.32 -3.11 -12.90
N HIS A 39 -4.82 -2.04 -13.50
CA HIS A 39 -3.51 -1.51 -13.15
C HIS A 39 -3.51 -0.99 -11.70
N GLU A 40 -4.51 -0.20 -11.34
CA GLU A 40 -4.64 0.34 -9.99
C GLU A 40 -4.82 -0.77 -8.93
N GLU A 41 -5.68 -1.77 -9.19
CA GLU A 41 -5.87 -2.92 -8.31
C GLU A 41 -4.57 -3.72 -8.10
N ASN A 42 -3.77 -3.85 -9.16
CA ASN A 42 -2.46 -4.51 -9.07
C ASN A 42 -1.48 -3.70 -8.23
N VAL A 43 -1.40 -2.39 -8.43
CA VAL A 43 -0.59 -1.47 -7.62
C VAL A 43 -1.01 -1.55 -6.16
N HIS A 44 -2.31 -1.41 -5.88
CA HIS A 44 -2.87 -1.48 -4.53
C HIS A 44 -2.54 -2.81 -3.85
N ARG A 45 -2.73 -3.95 -4.53
CA ARG A 45 -2.42 -5.28 -3.96
C ARG A 45 -0.95 -5.42 -3.60
N VAL A 46 -0.04 -4.88 -4.41
CA VAL A 46 1.40 -4.94 -4.15
C VAL A 46 1.77 -4.03 -2.99
N LEU A 47 1.23 -2.82 -2.94
CA LEU A 47 1.45 -1.90 -1.82
C LEU A 47 0.95 -2.51 -0.52
N ALA A 48 -0.25 -3.10 -0.51
CA ALA A 48 -0.78 -3.83 0.64
C ALA A 48 0.19 -4.94 1.09
N ARG A 49 0.72 -5.74 0.16
CA ARG A 49 1.74 -6.76 0.48
C ARG A 49 3.04 -6.18 1.01
N ALA A 50 3.48 -5.05 0.48
CA ALA A 50 4.70 -4.37 0.93
C ALA A 50 4.55 -3.88 2.38
N PHE A 51 3.35 -3.44 2.78
CA PHE A 51 3.03 -3.00 4.13
C PHE A 51 2.73 -4.14 5.12
N THR A 52 2.37 -5.34 4.65
CA THR A 52 2.11 -6.51 5.51
C THR A 52 3.27 -7.50 5.59
N ARG A 53 4.43 -7.18 5.00
CA ARG A 53 5.57 -8.09 5.00
C ARG A 53 6.27 -8.09 6.36
N PRO A 54 7.00 -9.16 6.72
CA PRO A 54 7.88 -9.13 7.87
C PRO A 54 8.93 -8.02 7.72
N LEU A 55 9.16 -7.26 8.80
CA LEU A 55 10.35 -6.42 8.94
C LEU A 55 11.57 -7.37 8.82
N GLY A 56 12.56 -7.01 8.03
CA GLY A 56 13.69 -7.86 7.65
C GLY A 56 13.90 -7.98 6.15
N VAL A 57 12.86 -7.74 5.35
CA VAL A 57 12.80 -8.22 3.96
C VAL A 57 12.52 -7.07 3.01
N LEU A 58 13.22 -6.98 1.89
CA LEU A 58 12.92 -5.97 0.86
C LEU A 58 11.55 -6.25 0.20
N PRO A 59 10.67 -5.24 0.01
CA PRO A 59 9.40 -5.45 -0.66
C PRO A 59 9.65 -5.89 -2.11
N ARG A 60 8.95 -6.94 -2.56
CA ARG A 60 9.00 -7.38 -3.97
C ARG A 60 8.15 -6.45 -4.82
N LEU A 61 8.80 -5.46 -5.40
CA LEU A 61 8.15 -4.42 -6.18
C LEU A 61 8.23 -4.72 -7.70
N PRO A 62 7.10 -4.68 -8.42
CA PRO A 62 7.07 -4.87 -9.85
C PRO A 62 7.55 -3.62 -10.62
N PRO A 63 8.07 -3.80 -11.85
CA PRO A 63 8.69 -2.73 -12.63
C PRO A 63 7.69 -1.72 -13.21
N TYR A 64 6.37 -1.98 -13.08
CA TYR A 64 5.33 -1.07 -13.55
C TYR A 64 5.00 0.06 -12.55
N LEU A 65 5.61 0.06 -11.36
CA LEU A 65 5.51 1.18 -10.44
C LEU A 65 6.36 2.36 -10.93
N PRO A 66 5.91 3.60 -10.76
CA PRO A 66 6.72 4.77 -11.05
C PRO A 66 8.06 4.72 -10.29
N SER A 67 9.17 5.10 -10.94
CA SER A 67 10.53 5.01 -10.37
C SER A 67 10.66 5.75 -9.05
N HIS A 68 9.97 6.89 -8.89
CA HIS A 68 9.95 7.63 -7.64
C HIS A 68 9.32 6.81 -6.49
N THR A 69 8.20 6.14 -6.76
CA THR A 69 7.53 5.27 -5.78
C THR A 69 8.39 4.06 -5.41
N LEU A 70 9.07 3.45 -6.40
CA LEU A 70 10.00 2.35 -6.15
C LEU A 70 11.13 2.77 -5.21
N LYS A 71 11.74 3.94 -5.47
CA LYS A 71 12.81 4.49 -4.63
C LYS A 71 12.33 4.72 -3.19
N LEU A 72 11.19 5.39 -3.02
CA LEU A 72 10.64 5.67 -1.69
C LEU A 72 10.37 4.38 -0.91
N LEU A 73 9.75 3.38 -1.53
CA LEU A 73 9.46 2.10 -0.87
C LEU A 73 10.74 1.34 -0.49
N ALA A 74 11.79 1.42 -1.29
CA ALA A 74 13.09 0.84 -0.96
C ALA A 74 13.76 1.58 0.21
N GLU A 75 13.67 2.91 0.24
CA GLU A 75 14.22 3.73 1.33
C GLU A 75 13.51 3.45 2.66
N VAL A 76 12.17 3.43 2.65
CA VAL A 76 11.35 3.07 3.82
C VAL A 76 11.72 1.67 4.31
N ALA A 77 11.90 0.70 3.41
CA ALA A 77 12.30 -0.66 3.79
C ALA A 77 13.65 -0.72 4.53
N VAL A 78 14.64 0.09 4.12
CA VAL A 78 15.93 0.16 4.81
C VAL A 78 15.80 0.81 6.19
N LEU A 79 14.97 1.86 6.30
CA LEU A 79 14.72 2.52 7.58
C LEU A 79 14.01 1.61 8.58
N GLU A 80 13.07 0.79 8.11
CA GLU A 80 12.38 -0.21 8.93
C GLU A 80 13.39 -1.17 9.58
N GLU A 81 14.41 -1.63 8.85
CA GLU A 81 15.47 -2.48 9.43
C GLU A 81 16.31 -1.79 10.49
N GLU A 82 16.66 -0.53 10.25
CA GLU A 82 17.47 0.21 11.22
C GLU A 82 16.70 0.43 12.52
N VAL A 83 15.38 0.69 12.44
CA VAL A 83 14.53 0.80 13.63
C VAL A 83 14.52 -0.52 14.40
N VAL A 84 14.27 -1.66 13.75
CA VAL A 84 14.27 -2.98 14.42
C VAL A 84 15.61 -3.26 15.09
N ARG A 85 16.73 -3.02 14.41
CA ARG A 85 18.08 -3.20 14.96
C ARG A 85 18.34 -2.31 16.18
N LEU A 86 17.83 -1.09 16.18
CA LEU A 86 17.93 -0.17 17.32
C LEU A 86 17.06 -0.64 18.48
N GLU A 87 15.84 -1.11 18.23
CA GLU A 87 14.95 -1.67 19.24
C GLU A 87 15.58 -2.90 19.92
N GLU A 88 16.20 -3.80 19.16
CA GLU A 88 16.94 -4.95 19.71
C GLU A 88 18.08 -4.51 20.64
N GLN A 89 18.85 -3.49 20.25
CA GLN A 89 19.91 -2.95 21.11
C GLN A 89 19.35 -2.37 22.41
N VAL A 90 18.24 -1.63 22.36
CA VAL A 90 17.58 -1.09 23.56
C VAL A 90 17.18 -2.22 24.49
N VAL A 91 16.58 -3.29 23.98
CA VAL A 91 16.23 -4.47 24.78
C VAL A 91 17.46 -5.10 25.42
N ASN A 92 18.56 -5.26 24.66
CA ASN A 92 19.81 -5.82 25.18
C ASN A 92 20.42 -4.94 26.29
N PHE A 93 20.43 -3.62 26.14
CA PHE A 93 20.91 -2.71 27.18
C PHE A 93 20.05 -2.80 28.44
N LEU A 94 18.72 -2.83 28.31
CA LEU A 94 17.83 -3.00 29.45
C LEU A 94 18.10 -4.33 30.17
N GLN A 95 18.28 -5.43 29.45
CA GLN A 95 18.65 -6.72 30.04
C GLN A 95 19.99 -6.65 30.78
N GLY A 96 21.00 -5.99 30.20
CA GLY A 96 22.30 -5.75 30.84
C GLY A 96 22.15 -5.01 32.17
N LEU A 97 21.38 -3.93 32.19
CA LEU A 97 21.10 -3.16 33.41
C LEU A 97 20.36 -3.98 34.48
N TYR A 98 19.40 -4.83 34.08
CA TYR A 98 18.73 -5.74 35.02
C TYR A 98 19.71 -6.76 35.62
N GLN A 99 20.59 -7.34 34.81
CA GLN A 99 21.61 -8.25 35.32
C GLN A 99 22.56 -7.53 36.29
N GLU A 100 23.06 -6.35 35.94
CA GLU A 100 23.92 -5.54 36.80
C GLU A 100 23.26 -5.22 38.14
N ALA A 101 21.98 -4.83 38.15
CA ALA A 101 21.24 -4.56 39.38
C ALA A 101 21.09 -5.81 40.28
N ILE A 102 20.80 -6.97 39.68
CA ILE A 102 20.66 -8.24 40.40
C ILE A 102 22.02 -8.68 40.98
N TYR A 103 23.07 -8.74 40.15
CA TYR A 103 24.40 -9.14 40.59
C TYR A 103 25.02 -8.14 41.59
N GLY A 104 24.81 -6.85 41.39
CA GLY A 104 25.23 -5.79 42.31
C GLY A 104 24.61 -5.96 43.70
N SER A 105 23.31 -6.23 43.78
CA SER A 105 22.61 -6.45 45.06
C SER A 105 23.11 -7.69 45.81
N SER A 106 23.47 -8.76 45.10
CA SER A 106 23.99 -10.01 45.68
C SER A 106 25.40 -9.85 46.28
N SER A 107 26.23 -9.00 45.66
CA SER A 107 27.56 -8.68 46.18
C SER A 107 27.53 -7.81 47.45
N GLU A 108 26.52 -6.96 47.60
CA GLU A 108 26.33 -6.14 48.80
C GLU A 108 25.80 -6.95 49.99
N GLN A 109 24.93 -7.94 49.74
CA GLN A 109 24.40 -8.84 50.78
C GLN A 109 25.47 -9.77 51.39
N ASN A 110 26.54 -10.08 50.65
CA ASN A 110 27.64 -10.90 51.16
C ASN A 110 28.70 -10.09 51.93
N ARG A 111 28.64 -8.74 51.92
CA ARG A 111 29.57 -7.87 52.68
C ARG A 111 29.13 -7.61 54.12
N PHE A 112 27.89 -7.93 54.48
CA PHE A 112 27.36 -7.76 55.83
C PHE A 112 26.75 -9.07 56.35
N PRO A 113 27.55 -9.98 56.96
CA PRO A 113 26.99 -11.16 57.61
C PRO A 113 26.12 -10.75 58.79
N SER A 114 24.96 -11.38 58.91
CA SER A 114 24.00 -11.13 60.00
C SER A 114 24.68 -11.23 61.38
N PRO A 115 24.44 -10.29 62.31
CA PRO A 115 24.94 -10.41 63.67
C PRO A 115 24.31 -11.64 64.33
N LYS A 116 25.15 -12.43 65.00
CA LYS A 116 24.74 -13.56 65.86
C LYS A 116 24.02 -13.07 67.11
#